data_AF-A0A2M9P3X6-F1
#
_entry.id   AF-A0A2M9P3X6-F1
#
_cell.length_a   1.000
_cell.length_b   1.000
_cell.length_c   1.000
_cell.angle_alpha   90.00
_cell.angle_beta   90.00
_cell.angle_gamma   90.00
#
_symmetry.space_group_name_H-M   'P 1'
#
loop_
_entity.id
_entity.type
_entity.pdbx_description
1 polymer ?
#
loop_
_entity_poly.entity_id
_entity_poly.type
_entity_poly.pdbx_seq_one_letter_code
_entity_poly.pdbx_strand_id
1 'polypeptide(L)'
;TQQPRTAEQLANVYRGGYVLKDCAGTPDVILIATGSEVGITVEAADKLSAAGTKVRVVSMPSTDAFDKQDAAYRESVLPAAVTARVAVEAGIADYWYKYVGLN
;
A
#
# COMPACT_ATOMS: atom_id res chain seq x y z
N THR A 1 -16.01 1.38 -5.40
CA THR A 1 -15.96 0.68 -6.71
C THR A 1 -14.60 0.03 -6.89
N GLN A 2 -14.49 -1.01 -7.73
CA GLN A 2 -13.22 -1.69 -7.93
C GLN A 2 -12.23 -0.78 -8.67
N GLN A 3 -11.03 -0.61 -8.10
CA GLN A 3 -10.00 0.24 -8.70
C GLN A 3 -9.46 -0.37 -10.00
N PRO A 4 -9.23 0.43 -11.06
CA PRO A 4 -8.62 -0.06 -12.29
C PRO A 4 -7.19 -0.55 -12.01
N ARG A 5 -6.76 -1.56 -12.76
CA ARG A 5 -5.43 -2.17 -12.61
C ARG A 5 -4.80 -2.41 -13.97
N THR A 6 -3.50 -2.19 -14.08
CA THR A 6 -2.71 -2.58 -15.24
C THR A 6 -2.53 -4.10 -15.28
N ALA A 7 -2.09 -4.64 -16.42
CA ALA A 7 -1.76 -6.07 -16.55
C ALA A 7 -0.67 -6.50 -15.55
N GLU A 8 0.32 -5.64 -15.32
CA GLU A 8 1.37 -5.88 -14.32
C GLU A 8 0.81 -5.91 -12.90
N GLN A 9 -0.09 -4.99 -12.54
CA GLN A 9 -0.74 -4.98 -11.23
C GLN A 9 -1.61 -6.22 -11.02
N LEU A 10 -2.30 -6.69 -12.05
CA LEU A 10 -3.06 -7.95 -12.01
C LEU A 10 -2.14 -9.15 -11.78
N ALA A 11 -0.98 -9.21 -12.46
CA ALA A 11 0.01 -10.25 -12.23
C ALA A 11 0.58 -10.19 -10.80
N ASN A 12 0.80 -8.98 -10.27
CA ASN A 12 1.33 -8.75 -8.93
C ASN A 12 0.33 -9.05 -7.81
N VAL A 13 -0.96 -9.28 -8.09
CA VAL A 13 -1.93 -9.75 -7.08
C VAL A 13 -1.46 -11.05 -6.42
N TYR A 14 -0.86 -11.97 -7.18
CA TYR A 14 -0.33 -13.23 -6.66
C TYR A 14 0.88 -13.06 -5.72
N ARG A 15 1.49 -11.86 -5.72
CA ARG A 15 2.60 -11.52 -4.82
C ARG A 15 2.11 -11.01 -3.47
N GLY A 16 0.80 -11.02 -3.21
CA GLY A 16 0.20 -10.72 -1.92
C GLY A 16 0.06 -9.23 -1.59
N GLY A 17 1.00 -8.40 -2.04
CA GLY A 17 0.99 -6.95 -1.85
C GLY A 17 1.74 -6.23 -2.96
N TYR A 18 1.16 -5.15 -3.50
CA TYR A 18 1.73 -4.42 -4.64
C TYR A 18 1.30 -2.96 -4.66
N VAL A 19 2.07 -2.14 -5.40
CA VAL A 19 1.78 -0.72 -5.61
C VAL A 19 0.60 -0.57 -6.58
N LEU A 20 -0.51 -0.04 -6.08
CA LEU A 20 -1.71 0.26 -6.87
C LEU A 20 -1.68 1.66 -7.47
N LYS A 21 -1.16 2.62 -6.71
CA LYS A 21 -0.96 4.01 -7.14
C LYS A 21 0.35 4.52 -6.55
N ASP A 22 1.08 5.31 -7.32
CA ASP A 22 2.39 5.81 -6.91
C ASP A 22 2.60 7.28 -7.25
N CYS A 23 3.69 7.84 -6.74
CA CYS A 23 4.15 9.19 -6.98
C CYS A 23 5.56 9.20 -7.61
N ALA A 24 5.97 10.33 -8.16
CA ALA A 24 7.34 10.50 -8.64
C ALA A 24 8.33 10.67 -7.47
N GLY A 25 9.40 9.86 -7.46
CA GLY A 25 10.42 9.86 -6.41
C GLY A 25 9.95 9.15 -5.13
N THR A 26 10.53 9.52 -3.99
CA THR A 26 10.19 8.92 -2.69
C THR A 26 8.85 9.44 -2.17
N PRO A 27 7.91 8.57 -1.76
CA PRO A 27 6.65 8.99 -1.14
C PRO A 27 6.89 9.58 0.25
N ASP A 28 6.12 10.61 0.58
CA ASP A 28 6.04 11.18 1.93
C ASP A 28 5.22 10.27 2.86
N VAL A 29 4.25 9.54 2.31
CA VAL A 29 3.39 8.60 3.04
C VAL A 29 2.99 7.40 2.17
N ILE A 30 2.93 6.23 2.79
CA ILE A 30 2.40 5.01 2.17
C ILE A 30 1.09 4.62 2.86
N LEU A 31 0.02 4.53 2.07
CA LEU A 31 -1.27 4.01 2.53
C LEU A 31 -1.37 2.53 2.14
N ILE A 32 -1.63 1.66 3.11
CA ILE A 32 -1.73 0.22 2.93
C ILE A 32 -3.18 -0.18 3.18
N ALA A 33 -3.83 -0.81 2.20
CA ALA A 33 -5.24 -1.15 2.31
C ALA A 33 -5.54 -2.56 1.78
N THR A 34 -6.64 -3.12 2.28
CA THR A 34 -7.14 -4.45 1.91
C THR A 34 -8.61 -4.38 1.49
N GLY A 35 -9.07 -5.37 0.74
CA GLY A 35 -10.49 -5.58 0.42
C GLY A 35 -11.26 -4.33 0.00
N SER A 36 -12.33 -4.05 0.74
CA SER A 36 -13.25 -2.92 0.52
C SER A 36 -12.60 -1.55 0.77
N GLU A 37 -11.59 -1.49 1.63
CA GLU A 37 -10.96 -0.22 2.03
C GLU A 37 -10.01 0.34 0.98
N VAL A 38 -9.63 -0.45 -0.03
CA VAL A 38 -8.80 0.02 -1.16
C VAL A 38 -9.45 1.21 -1.86
N GLY A 39 -10.78 1.21 -2.03
CA GLY A 39 -11.49 2.29 -2.71
C GLY A 39 -11.37 3.63 -1.98
N ILE A 40 -11.74 3.67 -0.70
CA ILE A 40 -11.66 4.88 0.13
C ILE A 40 -10.21 5.35 0.31
N THR A 41 -9.26 4.42 0.33
CA THR A 41 -7.83 4.74 0.43
C THR A 41 -7.31 5.47 -0.82
N VAL A 42 -7.76 5.07 -2.01
CA VAL A 42 -7.41 5.80 -3.25
C VAL A 42 -8.02 7.21 -3.25
N GLU A 43 -9.27 7.38 -2.80
CA GLU A 43 -9.89 8.70 -2.68
C GLU A 43 -9.13 9.61 -1.70
N ALA A 44 -8.63 9.06 -0.59
CA ALA A 44 -7.77 9.79 0.35
C ALA A 44 -6.44 10.17 -0.29
N ALA A 45 -5.82 9.25 -1.03
CA ALA A 45 -4.58 9.52 -1.77
C ALA A 45 -4.75 10.63 -2.80
N ASP A 46 -5.87 10.65 -3.53
CA ASP A 46 -6.19 11.71 -4.51
C ASP A 46 -6.24 13.09 -3.84
N LYS A 47 -6.91 13.20 -2.69
CA LYS A 47 -7.00 14.46 -1.93
C LYS A 47 -5.64 14.91 -1.40
N LEU A 48 -4.85 13.99 -0.84
CA LEU A 48 -3.51 14.29 -0.34
C LEU A 48 -2.55 14.69 -1.46
N SER A 49 -2.59 14.01 -2.59
CA SER A 49 -1.82 14.38 -3.78
C SER A 49 -2.22 15.73 -4.35
N ALA A 50 -3.52 16.06 -4.37
CA ALA A 50 -3.99 17.38 -4.78
C ALA A 50 -3.51 18.51 -3.82
N ALA A 51 -3.27 18.18 -2.56
CA ALA A 51 -2.66 19.07 -1.57
C ALA A 51 -1.12 19.10 -1.61
N GLY A 52 -0.48 18.42 -2.57
CA GLY A 52 0.97 18.44 -2.78
C GLY A 52 1.77 17.38 -2.02
N THR A 53 1.11 16.42 -1.36
CA THR A 53 1.79 15.29 -0.69
C THR A 53 2.11 14.18 -1.69
N LYS A 54 3.32 13.62 -1.64
CA LYS A 54 3.69 12.44 -2.43
C LYS A 54 3.14 11.19 -1.75
N VAL A 55 2.11 10.58 -2.35
CA VAL A 55 1.39 9.45 -1.75
C VAL A 55 1.59 8.20 -2.60
N ARG A 56 1.90 7.09 -1.94
CA ARG A 56 1.81 5.74 -2.50
C ARG A 56 0.64 5.00 -1.88
N VAL A 57 -0.08 4.23 -2.70
CA VAL A 57 -1.12 3.28 -2.26
C VAL A 57 -0.67 1.86 -2.55
N VAL A 58 -0.64 1.03 -1.52
CA VAL A 58 -0.36 -0.40 -1.58
C VAL A 58 -1.65 -1.18 -1.32
N SER A 59 -2.01 -2.05 -2.27
CA SER A 59 -3.07 -3.05 -2.07
C SER A 59 -2.43 -4.33 -1.52
N MET A 60 -2.90 -4.82 -0.38
CA MET A 60 -2.32 -5.97 0.34
C MET A 60 -3.34 -7.12 0.52
N PRO A 61 -3.82 -7.78 -0.55
CA PRO A 61 -4.82 -8.84 -0.43
C PRO A 61 -4.38 -10.08 0.37
N SER A 62 -3.07 -10.36 0.47
CA SER A 62 -2.55 -11.47 1.28
C SER A 62 -1.16 -11.12 1.81
N THR A 63 -1.12 -10.85 3.11
CA THR A 63 0.11 -10.56 3.85
C THR A 63 1.05 -11.76 3.90
N ASP A 64 0.53 -12.99 4.02
CA ASP A 64 1.35 -14.20 4.05
C ASP A 64 2.04 -14.48 2.70
N ALA A 65 1.38 -14.19 1.57
CA ALA A 65 2.00 -14.28 0.26
C ALA A 65 3.03 -13.18 0.04
N PHE A 66 2.75 -11.96 0.54
CA PHE A 66 3.68 -10.83 0.49
C PHE A 66 4.94 -11.08 1.31
N ASP A 67 4.80 -11.62 2.52
CA ASP A 67 5.93 -11.92 3.40
C ASP A 67 6.89 -12.96 2.81
N LYS A 68 6.35 -13.89 2.00
CA LYS A 68 7.14 -14.92 1.30
C LYS A 68 7.90 -14.39 0.08
N GLN A 69 7.64 -13.14 -0.34
CA GLN A 69 8.38 -12.54 -1.44
C GLN A 69 9.82 -12.22 -1.00
N ASP A 70 10.72 -12.18 -1.98
CA ASP A 70 12.10 -11.78 -1.76
C ASP A 70 12.20 -10.36 -1.16
N ALA A 71 13.32 -10.09 -0.48
CA ALA A 71 13.53 -8.82 0.22
C ALA A 71 13.53 -7.62 -0.74
N ALA A 72 14.02 -7.78 -1.97
CA ALA A 72 14.07 -6.70 -2.95
C ALA A 72 12.66 -6.26 -3.38
N TYR A 73 11.74 -7.20 -3.54
CA TYR A 73 10.35 -6.89 -3.83
C TYR A 73 9.62 -6.26 -2.65
N ARG A 74 9.80 -6.80 -1.44
CA ARG A 74 9.18 -6.20 -0.26
C ARG A 74 9.65 -4.76 -0.05
N GLU A 75 10.94 -4.49 -0.29
CA GLU A 75 11.52 -3.13 -0.27
C GLU A 75 10.99 -2.24 -1.40
N SER A 76 10.77 -2.78 -2.60
CA SER A 76 10.23 -1.99 -3.71
C SER A 76 8.78 -1.55 -3.48
N VAL A 77 8.00 -2.32 -2.70
CA VAL A 77 6.61 -2.00 -2.33
C VAL A 77 6.55 -1.13 -1.07
N LEU A 78 7.21 -1.54 0.01
CA LEU A 78 7.22 -0.88 1.33
C LEU A 78 8.64 -0.47 1.75
N PRO A 79 9.24 0.54 1.09
CA PRO A 79 10.62 0.94 1.34
C PRO A 79 10.85 1.32 2.80
N ALA A 80 11.90 0.78 3.41
CA ALA A 80 12.22 0.98 4.82
C ALA A 80 12.48 2.45 5.17
N ALA A 81 12.95 3.24 4.20
CA ALA A 81 13.19 4.68 4.35
C ALA A 81 11.90 5.51 4.56
N VAL A 82 10.72 4.96 4.26
CA VAL A 82 9.43 5.65 4.41
C VAL A 82 8.68 5.07 5.59
N THR A 83 8.81 5.72 6.74
CA THR A 83 8.22 5.28 8.02
C THR A 83 6.79 5.78 8.23
N ALA A 84 6.41 6.88 7.58
CA ALA A 84 5.04 7.38 7.60
C ALA A 84 4.13 6.43 6.80
N ARG A 85 3.41 5.57 7.53
CA ARG A 85 2.56 4.52 6.97
C ARG A 85 1.22 4.50 7.68
N VAL A 86 0.14 4.37 6.91
CA VAL A 86 -1.22 4.26 7.43
C VAL A 86 -1.84 2.98 6.88
N ALA A 87 -2.28 2.10 7.77
CA ALA A 87 -3.07 0.93 7.40
C ALA A 87 -4.56 1.25 7.45
N VAL A 88 -5.31 0.82 6.44
CA VAL A 88 -6.75 1.04 6.30
C VAL A 88 -7.41 -0.31 6.04
N GLU A 89 -8.05 -0.83 7.07
CA GLU A 89 -8.79 -2.10 7.03
C GLU A 89 -9.94 -2.05 8.03
N ALA A 90 -11.11 -2.57 7.65
CA ALA A 90 -12.24 -2.78 8.55
C ALA A 90 -12.03 -4.04 9.42
N GLY A 91 -10.96 -4.04 10.21
CA GLY A 91 -10.50 -5.15 11.05
C GLY A 91 -9.82 -4.67 12.34
N ILE A 92 -9.17 -5.58 13.07
CA ILE A 92 -8.46 -5.23 14.30
C ILE A 92 -7.15 -4.50 14.00
N ALA A 93 -6.91 -3.37 14.67
CA ALA A 93 -5.77 -2.51 14.39
C ALA A 93 -4.41 -3.17 14.71
N ASP A 94 -4.32 -3.96 15.79
CA ASP A 94 -3.05 -4.49 16.31
C ASP A 94 -2.25 -5.33 15.30
N TYR A 95 -2.95 -5.94 14.34
CA TYR A 95 -2.30 -6.71 13.27
C TYR A 95 -1.34 -5.85 12.43
N TRP A 96 -1.69 -4.57 12.24
CA TRP A 96 -1.02 -3.70 11.28
C TRP A 96 0.29 -3.11 11.77
N TYR A 97 0.60 -3.17 13.08
CA TYR A 97 1.89 -2.71 13.63
C TYR A 97 3.09 -3.33 12.91
N LYS A 98 2.96 -4.57 12.42
CA LYS A 98 3.98 -5.24 11.61
C LYS A 98 4.39 -4.44 10.36
N TYR A 99 3.45 -3.75 9.72
CA TYR A 99 3.68 -3.06 8.45
C TYR A 99 3.83 -1.54 8.61
N VAL A 100 3.18 -0.94 9.61
CA VAL A 100 3.24 0.51 9.85
C VAL A 100 4.37 0.93 10.80
N GLY A 101 4.91 0.00 11.59
CA GLY A 101 5.97 0.29 12.58
C GLY A 101 5.42 0.81 13.92
N LEU A 102 6.28 1.43 14.71
CA LEU A 102 6.03 1.85 16.11
C LEU A 102 6.20 3.37 16.34
N ASN A 103 6.12 4.19 15.29
CA ASN A 103 6.43 5.63 15.38
C ASN A 103 5.57 6.36 16.41
#